data_AF-A0A956S5L3-F1
#
_entry.id   AF-A0A956S5L3-F1
#
_cell.length_a   1.000
_cell.length_b   1.000
_cell.length_c   1.000
_cell.angle_alpha   90.00
_cell.angle_beta   90.00
_cell.angle_gamma   90.00
#
_symmetry.space_group_name_H-M   'P 1'
#
loop_
_entity.id
_entity.type
_entity.pdbx_description
1 polymer ?
#
loop_
_entity_poly.entity_id
_entity_poly.type
_entity_poly.pdbx_seq_one_letter_code
_entity_poly.pdbx_strand_id
1 'polypeptide(L)'
;DLTALLGGISLGPMAGVTIAFLKNLLQFITGMSNTGGVGEFANFLIGGSFVFTVSYIYSKKRELSGVVIGLISGMVIMTIVGCISNYFIILPFYETIGWPIETVVAMGAAINPVIDSKMSFVIWMIAPFNILKSGLISLLTLPMYKKTEKVLNRVK
;
A
#
# COMPACT_ATOMS: atom_id res chain seq x y z
N ASP A 1 -3.42 6.85 -0.21
CA ASP A 1 -4.03 5.52 0.03
C ASP A 1 -5.29 5.64 0.87
N LEU A 2 -5.30 6.46 1.92
CA LEU A 2 -6.53 6.79 2.65
C LEU A 2 -7.66 7.32 1.74
N THR A 3 -7.37 8.29 0.87
CA THR A 3 -8.35 8.83 -0.11
C THR A 3 -8.87 7.76 -1.07
N ALA A 4 -7.96 6.95 -1.62
CA ALA A 4 -8.31 5.83 -2.49
C ALA A 4 -9.16 4.77 -1.78
N LEU A 5 -8.85 4.48 -0.51
CA LEU A 5 -9.62 3.54 0.29
C LEU A 5 -11.04 4.06 0.58
N LEU A 6 -11.18 5.32 0.97
CA LEU A 6 -12.50 5.92 1.17
C LEU A 6 -13.30 5.94 -0.13
N GLY A 7 -12.66 6.28 -1.24
CA GLY A 7 -13.27 6.18 -2.57
C GLY A 7 -13.68 4.75 -2.91
N GLY A 8 -12.87 3.76 -2.57
CA GLY A 8 -13.15 2.34 -2.78
C GLY A 8 -14.32 1.82 -1.94
N ILE A 9 -14.38 2.19 -0.65
CA ILE A 9 -15.50 1.88 0.26
C ILE A 9 -16.80 2.52 -0.24
N SER A 10 -16.72 3.72 -0.82
CA SER A 10 -17.88 4.47 -1.33
C SER A 10 -18.38 3.94 -2.68
N LEU A 11 -17.50 3.91 -3.66
CA LEU A 11 -17.84 3.70 -5.07
C LEU A 11 -17.62 2.26 -5.52
N GLY A 12 -16.78 1.49 -4.83
CA GLY A 12 -16.51 0.08 -5.10
C GLY A 12 -15.01 -0.17 -5.31
N PRO A 13 -14.58 -1.44 -5.32
CA PRO A 13 -13.16 -1.80 -5.29
C PRO A 13 -12.36 -1.22 -6.46
N MET A 14 -12.90 -1.31 -7.68
CA MET A 14 -12.24 -0.81 -8.88
C MET A 14 -12.11 0.71 -8.87
N ALA A 15 -13.10 1.44 -8.35
CA ALA A 15 -12.99 2.89 -8.20
C ALA A 15 -11.85 3.26 -7.23
N GLY A 16 -11.70 2.52 -6.13
CA GLY A 16 -10.57 2.69 -5.21
C GLY A 16 -9.22 2.45 -5.87
N VAL A 17 -9.09 1.36 -6.65
CA VAL A 17 -7.87 1.07 -7.41
C VAL A 17 -7.57 2.16 -8.44
N THR A 18 -8.58 2.65 -9.16
CA THR A 18 -8.41 3.76 -10.11
C THR A 18 -7.96 5.04 -9.42
N ILE A 19 -8.51 5.38 -8.25
CA ILE A 19 -8.06 6.55 -7.47
C ILE A 19 -6.60 6.35 -7.02
N ALA A 20 -6.22 5.15 -6.59
CA ALA A 20 -4.83 4.83 -6.23
C ALA A 20 -3.89 4.96 -7.43
N PHE A 21 -4.31 4.51 -8.62
CA PHE A 21 -3.56 4.65 -9.87
C PHE A 21 -3.36 6.12 -10.22
N LEU A 22 -4.46 6.89 -10.31
CA LEU A 22 -4.43 8.30 -10.67
C LEU A 22 -3.57 9.11 -9.70
N LYS A 23 -3.65 8.85 -8.39
CA LYS A 23 -2.80 9.50 -7.38
C LYS A 23 -1.31 9.29 -7.68
N ASN A 24 -0.90 8.06 -8.00
CA ASN A 24 0.50 7.75 -8.28
C ASN A 24 0.95 8.26 -9.65
N LEU A 25 0.08 8.20 -10.66
CA LEU A 25 0.34 8.77 -11.97
C LEU A 25 0.53 10.29 -11.89
N LEU A 26 -0.33 10.98 -11.14
CA LEU A 26 -0.20 12.42 -10.91
C LEU A 26 1.13 12.74 -10.22
N GLN A 27 1.50 12.01 -9.17
CA GLN A 27 2.78 12.20 -8.48
C GLN A 27 3.98 12.02 -9.42
N PHE A 28 3.91 11.04 -10.32
CA PHE A 28 4.94 10.81 -11.33
C PHE A 28 5.05 11.97 -12.32
N ILE A 29 3.94 12.41 -12.94
CA ILE A 29 3.97 13.45 -13.98
C ILE A 29 4.30 14.85 -13.43
N THR A 30 3.94 15.13 -12.17
CA THR A 30 4.24 16.43 -11.55
C THR A 30 5.68 16.55 -11.08
N GLY A 31 6.51 15.52 -11.25
CA GLY A 31 7.92 15.55 -10.86
C GLY A 31 8.15 15.66 -9.35
N MET A 32 7.16 15.30 -8.53
CA MET A 32 7.28 15.34 -7.06
C MET A 32 8.11 14.17 -6.50
N SER A 33 8.79 13.41 -7.36
CA SER A 33 9.49 12.17 -7.00
C SER A 33 10.92 12.17 -7.49
N ASN A 34 11.81 11.72 -6.61
CA ASN A 34 13.23 11.51 -6.89
C ASN A 34 13.55 10.05 -7.28
N THR A 35 12.54 9.19 -7.45
CA THR A 35 12.73 7.73 -7.60
C THR A 35 12.64 7.22 -9.05
N GLY A 36 12.52 8.12 -10.04
CA GLY A 36 12.44 7.74 -11.45
C GLY A 36 11.20 6.93 -11.85
N GLY A 37 10.12 6.95 -11.03
CA GLY A 37 8.87 6.23 -11.29
C GLY A 37 8.76 4.85 -10.63
N VAL A 38 9.88 4.28 -10.17
CA VAL A 38 9.90 2.97 -9.50
C VAL A 38 9.13 3.02 -8.18
N GLY A 39 9.29 4.10 -7.43
CA GLY A 39 8.59 4.31 -6.15
C GLY A 39 7.08 4.44 -6.32
N GLU A 40 6.63 5.18 -7.33
CA GLU A 40 5.20 5.37 -7.63
C GLU A 40 4.55 4.07 -8.07
N PHE A 41 5.26 3.29 -8.89
CA PHE A 41 4.81 1.97 -9.32
C PHE A 41 4.69 1.01 -8.12
N ALA A 42 5.71 0.95 -7.26
CA ALA A 42 5.66 0.16 -6.03
C ALA A 42 4.48 0.59 -5.13
N ASN A 43 4.29 1.90 -4.96
CA ASN A 43 3.23 2.45 -4.14
C ASN A 43 1.83 2.12 -4.68
N PHE A 44 1.65 2.16 -6.01
CA PHE A 44 0.41 1.74 -6.66
C PHE A 44 0.15 0.25 -6.47
N LEU A 45 1.13 -0.61 -6.73
CA LEU A 45 0.94 -2.06 -6.67
C LEU A 45 0.64 -2.52 -5.24
N ILE A 46 1.42 -2.04 -4.27
CA ILE A 46 1.29 -2.40 -2.87
C ILE A 46 0.05 -1.74 -2.24
N GLY A 47 -0.07 -0.41 -2.37
CA GLY A 47 -1.19 0.33 -1.81
C GLY A 47 -2.53 0.03 -2.50
N GLY A 48 -2.49 -0.25 -3.81
CA GLY A 48 -3.66 -0.68 -4.58
C GLY A 48 -4.18 -2.04 -4.12
N SER A 49 -3.30 -3.00 -3.81
CA SER A 49 -3.71 -4.31 -3.28
C SER A 49 -4.44 -4.18 -1.93
N PHE A 50 -3.97 -3.28 -1.06
CA PHE A 50 -4.64 -2.93 0.20
C PHE A 50 -6.03 -2.36 -0.06
N VAL A 51 -6.11 -1.30 -0.88
CA VAL A 51 -7.37 -0.61 -1.21
C VAL A 51 -8.39 -1.57 -1.82
N PHE A 52 -7.96 -2.39 -2.76
CA PHE A 52 -8.81 -3.40 -3.40
C PHE A 52 -9.37 -4.39 -2.37
N THR A 53 -8.49 -4.98 -1.56
CA THR A 53 -8.87 -6.02 -0.59
C THR A 53 -9.89 -5.50 0.42
N VAL A 54 -9.62 -4.33 1.03
CA VAL A 54 -10.52 -3.74 2.03
C VAL A 54 -11.87 -3.39 1.39
N SER A 55 -11.85 -2.74 0.23
CA SER A 55 -13.07 -2.32 -0.46
C SER A 55 -13.89 -3.52 -0.95
N TYR A 56 -13.23 -4.60 -1.37
CA TYR A 56 -13.88 -5.83 -1.80
C TYR A 56 -14.60 -6.51 -0.64
N ILE A 57 -13.92 -6.70 0.49
CA ILE A 57 -14.53 -7.30 1.69
C ILE A 57 -15.68 -6.42 2.19
N TYR A 58 -15.49 -5.10 2.25
CA TYR A 58 -16.56 -4.18 2.61
C TYR A 58 -17.76 -4.27 1.66
N SER A 59 -17.53 -4.39 0.35
CA SER A 59 -18.63 -4.52 -0.63
C SER A 59 -19.52 -5.75 -0.39
N LYS A 60 -18.99 -6.78 0.27
CA LYS A 60 -19.73 -7.99 0.69
C LYS A 60 -20.36 -7.86 2.07
N LYS A 61 -19.77 -7.05 2.96
CA LYS A 61 -20.24 -6.84 4.33
C LYS A 61 -20.20 -5.34 4.69
N ARG A 62 -21.29 -4.64 4.39
CA ARG A 62 -21.38 -3.16 4.41
C ARG A 62 -21.68 -2.59 5.78
N GLU A 63 -20.85 -2.95 6.75
CA GLU A 63 -20.94 -2.51 8.13
C GLU A 63 -19.53 -2.37 8.72
N LEU A 64 -19.44 -1.80 9.92
CA LEU A 64 -18.17 -1.60 10.62
C LEU A 64 -17.34 -2.89 10.72
N SER A 65 -17.98 -4.04 10.93
CA SER A 65 -17.26 -5.31 11.03
C SER A 65 -16.58 -5.71 9.71
N GLY A 66 -17.22 -5.44 8.57
CA GLY A 66 -16.63 -5.68 7.25
C GLY A 66 -15.47 -4.74 6.95
N VAL A 67 -15.54 -3.48 7.41
CA VAL A 67 -14.39 -2.56 7.35
C VAL A 67 -13.23 -3.10 8.17
N VAL A 68 -13.46 -3.51 9.42
CA VAL A 68 -12.39 -4.03 10.31
C VAL A 68 -11.75 -5.29 9.72
N ILE A 69 -12.55 -6.27 9.29
CA ILE A 69 -12.05 -7.49 8.64
C ILE A 69 -11.28 -7.13 7.36
N GLY A 70 -11.80 -6.19 6.58
CA GLY A 70 -11.16 -5.67 5.38
C GLY A 70 -9.79 -5.06 5.66
N LEU A 71 -9.66 -4.23 6.71
CA LEU A 71 -8.42 -3.58 7.10
C LEU A 71 -7.36 -4.59 7.56
N ILE A 72 -7.73 -5.58 8.38
CA ILE A 72 -6.82 -6.63 8.83
C ILE A 72 -6.37 -7.49 7.64
N SER A 73 -7.31 -7.96 6.81
CA SER A 73 -7.00 -8.75 5.63
C SER A 73 -6.15 -7.96 4.62
N GLY A 74 -6.50 -6.69 4.42
CA GLY A 74 -5.76 -5.77 3.57
C GLY A 74 -4.32 -5.58 4.04
N MET A 75 -4.08 -5.42 5.34
CA MET A 75 -2.72 -5.31 5.91
C MET A 75 -1.89 -6.56 5.60
N VAL A 76 -2.47 -7.76 5.78
CA VAL A 76 -1.78 -9.02 5.45
C VAL A 76 -1.45 -9.09 3.97
N ILE A 77 -2.44 -8.83 3.10
CA ILE A 77 -2.24 -8.85 1.64
C ILE A 77 -1.21 -7.81 1.20
N MET A 78 -1.28 -6.58 1.73
CA MET A 78 -0.34 -5.51 1.43
C MET A 78 1.09 -5.88 1.81
N THR A 79 1.27 -6.56 2.95
CA THR A 79 2.59 -6.99 3.42
C THR A 79 3.15 -8.09 2.52
N ILE A 80 2.33 -9.09 2.17
CA ILE A 80 2.73 -10.18 1.27
C ILE A 80 3.07 -9.64 -0.12
N VAL A 81 2.18 -8.85 -0.70
CA VAL A 81 2.37 -8.21 -2.01
C VAL A 81 3.61 -7.32 -1.97
N GLY A 82 3.78 -6.53 -0.90
CA GLY A 82 4.96 -5.69 -0.70
C GLY A 82 6.26 -6.48 -0.65
N CYS A 83 6.30 -7.61 0.04
CA CYS A 83 7.50 -8.43 0.10
C CYS A 83 7.83 -9.07 -1.25
N ILE A 84 6.83 -9.70 -1.88
CA ILE A 84 6.98 -10.36 -3.18
C ILE A 84 7.39 -9.34 -4.24
N SER A 85 6.66 -8.23 -4.34
CA SER A 85 6.95 -7.20 -5.35
C SER A 85 8.32 -6.58 -5.12
N ASN A 86 8.73 -6.31 -3.88
CA ASN A 86 10.05 -5.73 -3.63
C ASN A 86 11.17 -6.68 -4.01
N TYR A 87 11.04 -7.97 -3.68
CA TYR A 87 12.08 -8.95 -3.96
C TYR A 87 12.27 -9.23 -5.47
N PHE A 88 11.15 -9.34 -6.21
CA PHE A 88 11.15 -9.79 -7.60
C PHE A 88 11.03 -8.68 -8.64
N ILE A 89 10.50 -7.51 -8.28
CA ILE A 89 10.19 -6.45 -9.25
C ILE A 89 10.90 -5.15 -8.86
N ILE A 90 10.66 -4.62 -7.67
CA ILE A 90 11.10 -3.26 -7.32
C ILE A 90 12.62 -3.19 -7.15
N LEU A 91 13.24 -4.09 -6.37
CA LEU A 91 14.69 -4.07 -6.17
C LEU A 91 15.47 -4.37 -7.47
N PRO A 92 15.10 -5.38 -8.28
CA PRO A 92 15.71 -5.56 -9.60
C PRO A 92 15.52 -4.36 -10.54
N PHE A 93 14.40 -3.65 -10.45
CA PHE A 93 14.19 -2.44 -11.27
C PHE A 93 15.08 -1.28 -10.78
N TYR A 94 15.28 -1.12 -9.47
CA TYR A 94 16.25 -0.14 -8.96
C TYR A 94 17.67 -0.39 -9.53
N GLU A 95 18.07 -1.65 -9.67
CA GLU A 95 19.35 -2.03 -10.26
C GLU A 95 19.49 -1.55 -11.72
N THR A 96 18.44 -1.67 -12.54
CA THR A 96 18.49 -1.24 -13.95
C THR A 96 18.55 0.28 -14.14
N ILE A 97 18.16 1.05 -13.12
CA ILE A 97 18.25 2.52 -13.12
C ILE A 97 19.49 3.03 -12.37
N GLY A 98 20.47 2.16 -12.12
CA GLY A 98 21.78 2.54 -11.57
C GLY A 98 21.85 2.57 -10.05
N TRP A 99 20.93 1.91 -9.34
CA TRP A 99 20.97 1.72 -7.89
C TRP A 99 21.27 0.25 -7.57
N PRO A 100 22.55 -0.13 -7.37
CA PRO A 100 22.92 -1.51 -7.05
C PRO A 100 22.19 -2.01 -5.81
N ILE A 101 21.76 -3.27 -5.84
CA ILE A 101 21.02 -3.89 -4.74
C ILE A 101 21.88 -3.91 -3.47
N GLU A 102 23.20 -4.09 -3.61
CA GLU A 102 24.16 -4.06 -2.50
C GLU A 102 24.13 -2.72 -1.78
N THR A 103 24.01 -1.61 -2.52
CA THR A 103 23.88 -0.27 -1.94
C THR A 103 22.60 -0.14 -1.14
N VAL A 104 21.47 -0.62 -1.68
CA VAL A 104 20.17 -0.58 -0.98
C VAL A 104 20.20 -1.45 0.29
N VAL A 105 20.81 -2.63 0.22
CA VAL A 105 20.99 -3.53 1.37
C VAL A 105 21.90 -2.88 2.41
N ALA A 106 23.02 -2.26 2.00
CA ALA A 106 23.93 -1.56 2.91
C ALA A 106 23.25 -0.38 3.62
N MET A 107 22.39 0.37 2.92
CA MET A 107 21.56 1.41 3.54
C MET A 107 20.61 0.83 4.60
N GLY A 108 20.05 -0.35 4.36
CA GLY A 108 19.27 -1.08 5.35
C GLY A 108 20.11 -1.53 6.54
N ALA A 109 21.29 -2.12 6.29
CA ALA A 109 22.22 -2.61 7.30
C ALA A 109 22.66 -1.51 8.28
N ALA A 110 22.82 -0.27 7.79
CA ALA A 110 23.13 0.90 8.62
C ALA A 110 22.03 1.23 9.65
N ILE A 111 20.79 0.84 9.39
CA ILE A 111 19.64 1.04 10.29
C ILE A 111 19.42 -0.19 11.17
N ASN A 112 19.54 -1.39 10.60
CA ASN A 112 19.36 -2.66 11.30
C ASN A 112 20.47 -3.65 10.90
N PRO A 113 21.42 -3.95 11.81
CA PRO A 113 22.55 -4.84 11.53
C PRO A 113 22.19 -6.27 11.13
N VAL A 114 20.94 -6.71 11.35
CA VAL A 114 20.43 -8.03 10.93
C VAL A 114 20.26 -8.12 9.40
N ILE A 115 20.32 -6.99 8.70
CA ILE A 115 20.18 -6.93 7.25
C ILE A 115 21.54 -7.17 6.59
N ASP A 116 21.68 -8.32 5.95
CA ASP A 116 22.88 -8.80 5.26
C ASP A 116 22.65 -9.11 3.77
N SER A 117 21.41 -9.15 3.33
CA SER A 117 21.02 -9.67 2.02
C SER A 117 19.72 -9.06 1.53
N LYS A 118 19.43 -9.26 0.25
CA LYS A 118 18.15 -8.83 -0.35
C LYS A 118 16.94 -9.38 0.40
N MET A 119 17.02 -10.64 0.84
CA MET A 119 15.91 -11.29 1.56
C MET A 119 15.74 -10.72 2.96
N SER A 120 16.82 -10.56 3.72
CA SER A 120 16.75 -9.97 5.06
C SER A 120 16.31 -8.51 5.01
N PHE A 121 16.70 -7.73 3.98
CA PHE A 121 16.18 -6.39 3.74
C PHE A 121 14.65 -6.40 3.54
N VAL A 122 14.12 -7.28 2.71
CA VAL A 122 12.68 -7.37 2.48
C VAL A 122 11.92 -7.74 3.75
N ILE A 123 12.44 -8.70 4.52
CA ILE A 123 11.79 -9.16 5.75
C ILE A 123 11.87 -8.11 6.86
N TRP A 124 13.00 -7.44 7.02
CA TRP A 124 13.25 -6.55 8.17
C TRP A 124 12.99 -5.07 7.91
N MET A 125 12.89 -4.64 6.63
CA MET A 125 12.51 -3.26 6.28
C MET A 125 11.15 -3.21 5.61
N ILE A 126 10.96 -3.97 4.53
CA ILE A 126 9.76 -3.85 3.68
C ILE A 126 8.51 -4.36 4.39
N ALA A 127 8.57 -5.53 5.03
CA ALA A 127 7.43 -6.05 5.78
C ALA A 127 6.99 -5.11 6.92
N PRO A 128 7.88 -4.71 7.86
CA PRO A 128 7.53 -3.79 8.94
C PRO A 128 7.01 -2.44 8.43
N PHE A 129 7.63 -1.89 7.39
CA PHE A 129 7.15 -0.64 6.77
C PHE A 129 5.71 -0.77 6.27
N ASN A 130 5.37 -1.85 5.57
CA ASN A 130 4.02 -2.04 5.05
C ASN A 130 2.98 -2.33 6.14
N ILE A 131 3.36 -3.05 7.19
CA ILE A 131 2.50 -3.25 8.38
C ILE A 131 2.22 -1.91 9.06
N LEU A 132 3.25 -1.11 9.33
CA LEU A 132 3.09 0.21 9.94
C LEU A 132 2.26 1.14 9.06
N LYS A 133 2.56 1.21 7.76
CA LYS A 133 1.84 2.04 6.80
C LYS A 133 0.35 1.67 6.73
N SER A 134 0.03 0.39 6.57
CA SER A 134 -1.36 -0.07 6.54
C SER A 134 -2.05 0.10 7.89
N GLY A 135 -1.35 -0.07 9.01
CA GLY A 135 -1.86 0.18 10.35
C GLY A 135 -2.27 1.64 10.57
N LEU A 136 -1.42 2.58 10.15
CA LEU A 136 -1.73 4.01 10.20
C LEU A 136 -2.93 4.36 9.32
N ILE A 137 -2.99 3.84 8.09
CA ILE A 137 -4.16 4.06 7.21
C ILE A 137 -5.42 3.48 7.85
N SER A 138 -5.33 2.31 8.49
CA SER A 138 -6.45 1.65 9.17
C SER A 138 -6.97 2.46 10.35
N LEU A 139 -6.06 2.97 11.19
CA LEU A 139 -6.36 3.85 12.33
C LEU A 139 -7.11 5.12 11.90
N LEU A 140 -6.70 5.71 10.76
CA LEU A 140 -7.36 6.90 10.21
C LEU A 140 -8.69 6.58 9.52
N THR A 141 -8.82 5.39 8.93
CA THR A 141 -10.02 5.00 8.18
C THR A 141 -11.23 4.79 9.09
N LEU A 142 -11.06 4.15 10.26
CA LEU A 142 -12.17 3.82 11.17
C LEU A 142 -13.00 5.04 11.65
N PRO A 143 -12.41 6.14 12.17
CA PRO A 143 -13.20 7.31 12.57
C PRO A 143 -13.83 8.01 11.37
N MET A 144 -13.16 8.01 10.21
CA MET A 144 -13.73 8.59 8.98
C MET A 144 -14.93 7.80 8.50
N TYR A 145 -14.84 6.46 8.48
CA TYR A 145 -15.95 5.58 8.16
C TYR A 145 -17.15 5.82 9.08
N LYS A 146 -16.96 5.84 10.40
CA LYS A 146 -18.07 6.10 11.35
C LYS A 146 -18.79 7.42 11.10
N LYS A 147 -18.07 8.46 10.68
CA LYS A 147 -18.67 9.76 10.33
C LYS A 147 -19.44 9.72 9.01
N THR A 148 -19.00 8.92 8.05
CA THR A 148 -19.59 8.86 6.69
C THR A 148 -20.55 7.69 6.49
N GLU A 149 -20.63 6.74 7.42
CA GLU A 149 -21.42 5.49 7.33
C GLU A 149 -22.88 5.77 6.96
N LYS A 150 -23.53 6.74 7.61
CA LYS A 150 -24.92 7.11 7.32
C LYS A 150 -25.14 7.58 5.89
N VAL A 151 -24.15 8.24 5.29
CA VAL A 151 -24.22 8.71 3.90
C VAL A 151 -23.88 7.56 2.96
N LEU A 152 -22.85 6.77 3.28
CA LEU A 152 -22.40 5.63 2.48
C LEU A 152 -23.46 4.53 2.33
N ASN A 153 -24.21 4.27 3.41
CA ASN A 153 -25.27 3.27 3.42
C ASN A 153 -26.58 3.77 2.78
N ARG A 154 -26.71 5.07 2.50
CA ARG A 154 -27.88 5.63 1.79
C ARG A 154 -27.74 5.58 0.27
N VAL A 155 -26.51 5.56 -0.25
CA VAL A 155 -26.24 5.77 -1.69
C VAL A 155 -26.21 4.46 -2.49
N LYS A 156 -26.46 3.29 -1.88
CA LYS A 156 -26.51 2.01 -2.59
C LYS A 156 -27.37 0.98 -1.87
#